data_AF-A0A955MBP3-F1
#
_entry.id   AF-A0A955MBP3-F1
#
_cell.length_a   1.000
_cell.length_b   1.000
_cell.length_c   1.000
_cell.angle_alpha   90.00
_cell.angle_beta   90.00
_cell.angle_gamma   90.00
#
_symmetry.space_group_name_H-M   'P 1'
#
loop_
_entity.id
_entity.type
_entity.pdbx_description
1 polymer ?
#
loop_
_entity_poly.entity_id
_entity_poly.type
_entity_poly.pdbx_seq_one_letter_code
_entity_poly.pdbx_strand_id
1 'polypeptide(L)'
;MEKDLIDIIGVVAAVSLPMFNIPLVMKIIQRKSSRDLSMSWVVGVWVCLLLMLPAGVRTEDIVLKAFSIVNIALFSVVLVVAFKYRTGESS
;
A
#
# COMPACT_ATOMS: atom_id res chain seq x y z
N MET A 1 -20.10 18.07 -15.26
CA MET A 1 -20.52 18.40 -13.90
C MET A 1 -20.81 17.18 -13.02
N GLU A 2 -21.26 16.03 -13.55
CA GLU A 2 -21.30 14.76 -12.76
C GLU A 2 -19.94 14.06 -12.66
N LYS A 3 -19.09 14.13 -13.71
CA LYS A 3 -17.75 13.52 -13.72
C LYS A 3 -16.83 14.11 -12.63
N ASP A 4 -16.89 15.42 -12.40
CA ASP A 4 -16.04 16.10 -11.42
C ASP A 4 -16.25 15.58 -10.00
N LEU A 5 -17.50 15.28 -9.60
CA LEU A 5 -17.79 14.80 -8.25
C LEU A 5 -17.29 13.36 -8.04
N ILE A 6 -17.50 12.50 -9.04
CA ILE A 6 -17.01 11.12 -9.02
C ILE A 6 -15.48 11.09 -9.03
N ASP A 7 -14.84 11.96 -9.80
CA ASP A 7 -13.38 12.08 -9.86
C ASP A 7 -12.81 12.57 -8.52
N ILE A 8 -13.44 13.56 -7.88
CA ILE A 8 -13.03 14.04 -6.54
C ILE A 8 -13.15 12.93 -5.50
N ILE A 9 -14.30 12.24 -5.45
CA ILE A 9 -14.52 11.13 -4.51
C ILE A 9 -13.54 10.00 -4.81
N GLY A 10 -13.29 9.72 -6.09
CA GLY A 10 -12.31 8.75 -6.57
C GLY A 10 -10.90 9.07 -6.08
N VAL A 11 -10.43 10.32 -6.23
CA VAL A 11 -9.11 10.77 -5.76
C VAL A 11 -9.02 10.67 -4.24
N VAL A 12 -10.06 11.09 -3.50
CA VAL A 12 -10.07 11.02 -2.03
C VAL A 12 -10.02 9.56 -1.57
N ALA A 13 -10.80 8.68 -2.20
CA ALA A 13 -10.77 7.25 -1.91
C ALA A 13 -9.41 6.64 -2.28
N ALA A 14 -8.84 7.03 -3.41
CA ALA A 14 -7.54 6.58 -3.89
C ALA A 14 -6.38 6.93 -2.94
N VAL A 15 -6.46 8.07 -2.24
CA VAL A 15 -5.45 8.43 -1.24
C VAL A 15 -5.76 7.79 0.12
N SER A 16 -7.05 7.73 0.49
CA SER A 16 -7.48 7.24 1.80
C SER A 16 -7.33 5.71 1.95
N LEU A 17 -7.60 4.94 0.91
CA LEU A 17 -7.45 3.48 0.88
C LEU A 17 -6.04 3.03 1.30
N PRO A 18 -4.96 3.50 0.66
CA PRO A 18 -3.63 3.10 1.07
C PRO A 18 -3.22 3.67 2.44
N MET A 19 -3.84 4.74 2.94
CA MET A 19 -3.66 5.17 4.33
C MET A 19 -4.18 4.15 5.35
N PHE A 20 -5.19 3.33 5.01
CA PHE A 20 -5.62 2.21 5.87
C PHE A 20 -4.55 1.11 6.01
N ASN A 21 -3.50 1.10 5.19
CA ASN A 21 -2.36 0.21 5.40
C ASN A 21 -1.54 0.61 6.64
N ILE A 22 -1.52 1.90 7.01
CA ILE A 22 -0.75 2.43 8.16
C ILE A 22 -1.19 1.79 9.50
N PRO A 23 -2.49 1.74 9.88
CA PRO A 23 -2.90 1.09 11.12
C PRO A 23 -2.63 -0.42 11.12
N LEU A 24 -2.66 -1.07 9.95
CA LEU A 24 -2.25 -2.48 9.81
C LEU A 24 -0.77 -2.65 10.20
N VAL A 25 0.10 -1.76 9.70
CA VAL A 25 1.53 -1.71 10.06
C VAL A 25 1.72 -1.40 11.54
N MET A 26 1.01 -0.40 12.06
CA MET A 26 1.10 -0.03 13.47
C MET A 26 0.73 -1.20 14.38
N LYS A 27 -0.28 -2.01 14.02
CA LYS A 27 -0.62 -3.23 14.77
C LYS A 27 0.51 -4.27 14.74
N ILE A 28 1.19 -4.42 13.59
CA ILE A 28 2.36 -5.30 13.46
C ILE A 28 3.50 -4.80 14.36
N ILE A 29 3.79 -3.50 14.34
CA ILE A 29 4.79 -2.86 15.19
C ILE A 29 4.45 -3.04 16.68
N GLN A 30 3.21 -2.75 17.07
CA GLN A 30 2.76 -2.80 18.47
C GLN A 30 2.81 -4.22 19.05
N ARG A 31 2.43 -5.23 18.26
CA ARG A 31 2.52 -6.62 18.72
C ARG A 31 3.96 -7.15 18.72
N LYS A 32 4.92 -6.43 18.12
CA LYS A 32 6.33 -6.84 17.92
C LYS A 32 6.52 -8.24 17.32
N SER A 33 5.45 -8.83 16.81
CA SER A 33 5.43 -10.19 16.28
C SER A 33 4.89 -10.10 14.88
N SER A 34 5.76 -10.41 13.93
CA SER A 34 5.40 -10.56 12.53
C SER A 34 4.83 -11.96 12.26
N ARG A 35 4.65 -12.80 13.30
CA ARG A 35 4.31 -14.22 13.17
C ARG A 35 2.92 -14.45 12.57
N ASP A 36 1.99 -13.53 12.83
CA ASP A 36 0.63 -13.59 12.28
C ASP A 36 0.57 -13.12 10.81
N LEU A 37 1.61 -12.44 10.31
CA LEU A 37 1.63 -11.88 8.96
C LEU A 37 2.66 -12.60 8.09
N SER A 38 2.20 -13.32 7.08
CA SER A 38 3.09 -13.99 6.14
C SER A 38 3.92 -12.95 5.37
N MET A 39 5.23 -12.95 5.59
CA MET A 39 6.19 -12.16 4.80
C MET A 39 6.00 -12.38 3.30
N SER A 40 5.79 -13.63 2.91
CA SER A 40 5.54 -14.01 1.52
C SER A 40 4.28 -13.35 0.97
N TRP A 41 3.26 -13.11 1.81
CA TRP A 41 2.07 -12.38 1.42
C TRP A 41 2.36 -10.90 1.18
N VAL A 42 3.10 -10.22 2.09
CA VAL A 42 3.45 -8.80 1.90
C VAL A 42 4.32 -8.60 0.66
N VAL A 43 5.33 -9.46 0.48
CA VAL A 43 6.18 -9.44 -0.72
C VAL A 43 5.36 -9.74 -1.96
N GLY A 44 4.47 -10.73 -1.92
CA GLY A 44 3.58 -11.07 -3.05
C GLY A 44 2.67 -9.91 -3.44
N VAL A 45 2.03 -9.26 -2.47
CA VAL A 45 1.19 -8.07 -2.70
C VAL A 45 2.04 -6.91 -3.24
N TRP A 46 3.23 -6.68 -2.71
CA TRP A 46 4.13 -5.62 -3.20
C TRP A 46 4.58 -5.86 -4.64
N VAL A 47 4.97 -7.09 -4.99
CA VAL A 47 5.33 -7.47 -6.36
C VAL A 47 4.11 -7.31 -7.28
N CYS A 48 2.93 -7.70 -6.83
CA CYS A 48 1.69 -7.50 -7.59
C CYS A 48 1.43 -6.01 -7.85
N LEU A 49 1.53 -5.15 -6.83
CA LEU A 49 1.39 -3.71 -6.98
C LEU A 49 2.44 -3.12 -7.94
N LEU A 50 3.67 -3.64 -7.91
CA LEU A 50 4.74 -3.21 -8.81
C LEU A 50 4.47 -3.62 -10.25
N LEU A 51 3.94 -4.81 -10.48
CA LEU A 51 3.52 -5.28 -11.81
C LEU A 51 2.28 -4.54 -12.33
N MET A 52 1.40 -4.08 -11.43
CA MET A 52 0.21 -3.31 -11.78
C MET A 52 0.51 -1.81 -11.99
N LEU A 53 1.64 -1.31 -11.46
CA LEU A 53 2.03 0.10 -11.57
C LEU A 53 2.10 0.61 -13.01
N PRO A 54 2.68 -0.09 -14.01
CA PRO A 54 2.71 0.38 -15.39
C PRO A 54 1.31 0.54 -15.99
N ALA A 55 0.38 -0.33 -15.62
CA ALA A 55 -1.02 -0.23 -16.06
C ALA A 55 -1.70 0.98 -15.42
N GLY A 56 -1.53 1.18 -14.11
CA GLY A 56 -2.09 2.33 -13.39
C GLY A 56 -1.53 3.68 -13.85
N VAL A 57 -0.25 3.74 -14.23
CA VAL A 57 0.41 4.97 -14.70
C VAL A 57 0.10 5.28 -16.18
N ARG A 58 -0.20 4.25 -16.98
CA ARG A 58 -0.61 4.40 -18.39
C ARG A 58 -2.06 4.82 -18.59
N THR A 59 -2.91 4.58 -17.61
CA THR A 59 -4.31 5.02 -17.64
C THR A 59 -4.41 6.56 -17.66
N GLU A 60 -5.37 7.10 -18.44
CA GLU A 60 -5.66 8.54 -18.52
C GLU A 60 -6.37 9.07 -17.25
N ASP A 61 -6.99 8.18 -16.47
CA ASP A 61 -7.65 8.52 -15.21
C ASP A 61 -6.65 8.92 -14.12
N ILE A 62 -6.70 10.20 -13.73
CA ILE A 62 -5.82 10.76 -12.70
C ILE A 62 -6.01 10.10 -11.32
N VAL A 63 -7.23 9.63 -11.04
CA VAL A 63 -7.58 8.87 -9.83
C VAL A 63 -6.75 7.60 -9.71
N LEU A 64 -6.73 6.80 -10.77
CA LEU A 64 -6.04 5.51 -10.79
C LEU A 64 -4.53 5.69 -10.71
N LYS A 65 -4.03 6.71 -11.39
CA LYS A 65 -2.61 7.09 -11.38
C LYS A 65 -2.14 7.52 -10.00
N ALA A 66 -2.90 8.40 -9.34
CA ALA A 66 -2.62 8.82 -7.98
C ALA A 66 -2.72 7.65 -6.99
N PHE A 67 -3.75 6.81 -7.10
CA PHE A 67 -3.91 5.60 -6.30
C PHE A 67 -2.67 4.70 -6.42
N SER A 68 -2.27 4.32 -7.64
CA SER A 68 -1.18 3.38 -7.84
C SER A 68 0.15 3.90 -7.31
N ILE A 69 0.45 5.19 -7.49
CA ILE A 69 1.70 5.81 -7.00
C ILE A 69 1.69 5.89 -5.47
N VAL A 70 0.62 6.41 -4.87
CA VAL A 70 0.53 6.56 -3.40
C VAL A 70 0.48 5.19 -2.72
N ASN A 71 -0.25 4.24 -3.31
CA ASN A 71 -0.39 2.89 -2.79
C ASN A 71 0.96 2.17 -2.80
N ILE A 72 1.70 2.17 -3.91
CA ILE A 72 3.01 1.50 -3.95
C ILE A 72 4.04 2.17 -3.03
N ALA A 73 4.01 3.49 -2.90
CA ALA A 73 4.87 4.23 -1.98
C ALA A 73 4.59 3.83 -0.52
N LEU A 74 3.33 3.88 -0.08
CA LEU A 74 2.93 3.44 1.26
C LEU A 74 3.23 1.96 1.51
N PHE A 75 2.91 1.08 0.55
CA PHE A 75 3.19 -0.35 0.68
C PHE A 75 4.70 -0.65 0.72
N SER A 76 5.54 0.13 0.04
CA SER A 76 6.99 -0.02 0.15
C SER A 76 7.49 0.29 1.57
N VAL A 77 6.92 1.31 2.23
CA VAL A 77 7.22 1.61 3.63
C VAL A 77 6.77 0.46 4.53
N VAL A 78 5.58 -0.10 4.28
CA VAL A 78 5.08 -1.29 4.98
C VAL A 78 6.04 -2.47 4.83
N LEU A 79 6.51 -2.73 3.62
CA LEU A 79 7.47 -3.79 3.31
C LEU A 79 8.76 -3.59 4.11
N VAL A 80 9.35 -2.38 4.06
CA VAL A 80 10.60 -2.06 4.78
C VAL A 80 10.42 -2.23 6.30
N VAL A 81 9.32 -1.75 6.86
CA VAL A 81 9.01 -1.92 8.28
C VAL A 81 8.87 -3.40 8.64
N ALA A 82 8.12 -4.17 7.84
CA ALA A 82 7.95 -5.60 8.06
C ALA A 82 9.31 -6.34 8.03
N PHE A 83 10.21 -5.99 7.11
CA PHE A 83 11.56 -6.56 7.04
C PHE A 83 12.41 -6.19 8.25
N LYS A 84 12.33 -4.94 8.70
CA LYS A 84 13.07 -4.46 9.87
C LYS A 84 12.65 -5.19 11.16
N TYR A 85 11.35 -5.35 11.39
CA TYR A 85 10.84 -5.99 12.60
C TYR A 85 11.08 -7.51 12.64
N ARG A 86 11.07 -8.19 11.49
CA ARG A 86 11.40 -9.63 11.43
C ARG A 86 12.88 -9.92 11.69
N THR A 87 13.78 -9.04 11.29
CA THR A 87 15.23 -9.23 11.46
C THR A 87 15.65 -9.05 12.94
N GLY A 88 14.90 -8.25 13.72
CA GLY A 88 15.16 -8.03 15.14
C GLY A 88 14.86 -9.21 16.07
N GLU A 89 14.16 -10.25 15.61
CA GLU A 89 13.90 -11.49 16.37
C GLU A 89 15.02 -12.55 16.22
N SER A 90 16.04 -12.30 15.39
CA SER A 90 17.12 -13.27 15.11
C SER A 90 18.45 -12.96 15.81
N SER A 91 18.47 -12.09 16.82
CA SER A 91 19.70 -11.76 17.55
C SER A 91 19.57 -11.89 19.06
#